data_AF-Q13PP0-F1
#
_entry.id   AF-Q13PP0-F1
#
_cell.length_a   1.000
_cell.length_b   1.000
_cell.length_c   1.000
_cell.angle_alpha   90.00
_cell.angle_beta   90.00
_cell.angle_gamma   90.00
#
_symmetry.space_group_name_H-M   'P 1'
#
loop_
_entity.id
_entity.type
_entity.pdbx_description
1 polymer ?
#
loop_
_entity_poly.entity_id
_entity_poly.type
_entity_poly.pdbx_seq_one_letter_code
_entity_poly.pdbx_strand_id
1 'polypeptide(L)'
;MFNPLSILLVTILSSVMAIAVLGSLWRAAIPGVGYWVSANAVAIVALLAFSLQGHASQWLTLVASNVLMAASLLLVVEGCFRFLGRRARPWPAYAGLVAVLVGISYWTFAAPDFNARVALVSAFHASLYVVLAVLMLRGRPSNRPRYSYYFLAVAALLLFAGHTSRGVMYGFGWLVQTGLLQVSPSNVIFLALGILAPLCLSIGVVMLAHDRLAERLERLANIDDLTGALSRRAFLAVGDALLNASRRTRSPLAMAIIDIDSFKAVNDNHGHAAGDQVLSHFATFVARNLRTGDVFGRLGGEEFGVLCPATTTAEAVSLLDRLRIRLAATAPNGLPRGLRYTFSVGVDQLRRDESLAQLMARADGALYVAKASGRNRVMAA
;
A
#
# COMPACT_ATOMS: atom_id res chain seq x y z
N MET A 1 27.69 -7.20 -33.94
CA MET A 1 26.27 -7.37 -34.32
C MET A 1 25.53 -7.99 -33.15
N PHE A 2 24.39 -7.43 -32.72
CA PHE A 2 23.58 -8.04 -31.66
C PHE A 2 22.88 -9.29 -32.21
N ASN A 3 23.25 -10.46 -31.69
CA ASN A 3 22.59 -11.73 -32.03
C ASN A 3 21.29 -11.88 -31.21
N PRO A 4 20.13 -12.16 -31.83
CA PRO A 4 18.86 -12.43 -31.13
C PRO A 4 18.97 -13.42 -29.96
N LEU A 5 19.78 -14.47 -30.09
CA LEU A 5 20.01 -15.45 -29.02
C LEU A 5 20.70 -14.82 -27.80
N SER A 6 21.67 -13.93 -28.02
CA SER A 6 22.33 -13.20 -26.94
C SER A 6 21.36 -12.25 -26.22
N ILE A 7 20.41 -11.63 -26.95
CA ILE A 7 19.37 -10.77 -26.36
C ILE A 7 18.40 -11.60 -25.50
N LEU A 8 17.99 -12.79 -25.98
CA LEU A 8 17.16 -13.71 -25.20
C LEU A 8 17.88 -14.14 -23.91
N LEU A 9 19.16 -14.46 -23.98
CA LEU A 9 19.96 -14.81 -22.80
C LEU A 9 20.01 -13.67 -21.77
N VAL A 10 20.25 -12.43 -22.21
CA VAL A 10 20.22 -11.26 -21.33
C VAL A 10 18.84 -11.08 -20.68
N THR A 11 17.77 -11.31 -21.43
CA THR A 11 16.38 -11.22 -20.92
C THR A 11 16.06 -12.33 -19.91
N ILE A 12 16.62 -13.53 -20.10
CA ILE A 12 16.53 -14.63 -19.13
C ILE A 12 17.24 -14.24 -17.84
N LEU A 13 18.48 -13.73 -17.93
CA LEU A 13 19.25 -13.31 -16.76
C LEU A 13 18.56 -12.16 -15.99
N SER A 14 17.96 -11.20 -16.69
CA SER A 14 17.20 -10.12 -16.04
C SER A 14 15.94 -10.65 -15.34
N SER A 15 15.27 -11.66 -15.90
CA SER A 15 14.12 -12.32 -15.27
C SER A 15 14.53 -13.15 -14.04
N VAL A 16 15.69 -13.81 -14.07
CA VAL A 16 16.26 -14.51 -12.90
C VAL A 16 16.55 -13.50 -11.78
N MET A 17 17.17 -12.37 -12.11
CA MET A 17 17.42 -11.29 -11.15
C MET A 17 16.11 -10.76 -10.55
N ALA A 18 15.08 -10.56 -11.37
CA ALA A 18 13.76 -10.15 -10.92
C ALA A 18 13.15 -11.14 -9.92
N ILE A 19 13.27 -12.46 -10.15
CA ILE A 19 12.82 -13.49 -9.19
C ILE A 19 13.56 -13.34 -7.86
N ALA A 20 14.89 -13.19 -7.87
CA ALA A 20 15.67 -13.05 -6.65
C ALA A 20 15.25 -11.81 -5.84
N VAL A 21 15.10 -10.66 -6.51
CA VAL A 21 14.67 -9.41 -5.89
C VAL A 21 13.25 -9.53 -5.33
N LEU A 22 12.30 -10.04 -6.11
CA LEU A 22 10.91 -10.22 -5.65
C LEU A 22 10.80 -11.29 -4.55
N GLY A 23 11.64 -12.31 -4.59
CA GLY A 23 11.75 -13.35 -3.57
C GLY A 23 12.15 -12.80 -2.21
N SER A 24 12.94 -11.72 -2.16
CA SER A 24 13.26 -11.03 -0.89
C SER A 24 12.00 -10.51 -0.16
N LEU A 25 10.91 -10.27 -0.89
CA LEU A 25 9.65 -9.77 -0.36
C LEU A 25 8.67 -10.88 0.05
N TRP A 26 9.06 -12.16 -0.09
CA TRP A 26 8.16 -13.30 0.19
C TRP A 26 7.61 -13.28 1.62
N ARG A 27 8.46 -12.97 2.61
CA ARG A 27 8.08 -12.89 4.03
C ARG A 27 7.20 -11.70 4.37
N ALA A 28 7.15 -10.66 3.52
CA ALA A 28 6.32 -9.49 3.75
C ALA A 28 4.81 -9.77 3.53
N ALA A 29 4.46 -10.95 2.98
CA ALA A 29 3.08 -11.40 2.73
C ALA A 29 2.24 -10.37 1.94
N ILE A 30 2.89 -9.63 1.03
CA ILE A 30 2.22 -8.63 0.19
C ILE A 30 1.42 -9.35 -0.91
N PRO A 31 0.09 -9.11 -1.01
CA PRO A 31 -0.72 -9.71 -2.07
C PRO A 31 -0.16 -9.34 -3.45
N GLY A 32 -0.03 -10.35 -4.33
CA GLY A 32 0.48 -10.17 -5.69
C GLY A 32 1.93 -10.60 -5.91
N VAL A 33 2.79 -10.61 -4.87
CA VAL A 33 4.21 -10.96 -5.01
C VAL A 33 4.43 -12.35 -5.61
N GLY A 34 3.69 -13.35 -5.16
CA GLY A 34 3.77 -14.70 -5.72
C GLY A 34 3.43 -14.78 -7.21
N TYR A 35 2.51 -13.94 -7.70
CA TYR A 35 2.16 -13.86 -9.12
C TYR A 35 3.29 -13.24 -9.94
N TRP A 36 3.95 -12.19 -9.45
CA TRP A 36 5.08 -11.56 -10.14
C TRP A 36 6.32 -12.45 -10.19
N VAL A 37 6.58 -13.23 -9.12
CA VAL A 37 7.62 -14.27 -9.12
C VAL A 37 7.29 -15.35 -10.16
N SER A 38 6.05 -15.84 -10.15
CA SER A 38 5.59 -16.86 -11.10
C SER A 38 5.64 -16.36 -12.55
N ALA A 39 5.30 -15.09 -12.79
CA ALA A 39 5.39 -14.46 -14.10
C ALA A 39 6.81 -14.53 -14.66
N ASN A 40 7.81 -14.12 -13.88
CA ASN A 40 9.21 -14.19 -14.31
C ASN A 40 9.67 -15.65 -14.52
N ALA A 41 9.25 -16.60 -13.68
CA ALA A 41 9.58 -18.01 -13.85
C ALA A 41 9.00 -18.57 -15.17
N VAL A 42 7.73 -18.28 -15.45
CA VAL A 42 7.07 -18.68 -16.71
C VAL A 42 7.73 -17.99 -17.92
N ALA A 43 8.13 -16.73 -17.80
CA ALA A 43 8.84 -16.01 -18.87
C ALA A 43 10.20 -16.66 -19.18
N ILE A 44 10.97 -17.10 -18.18
CA ILE A 44 12.23 -17.82 -18.39
C ILE A 44 12.01 -19.10 -19.20
N VAL A 45 11.00 -19.91 -18.83
CA VAL A 45 10.67 -21.14 -19.56
C VAL A 45 10.28 -20.82 -21.02
N ALA A 46 9.50 -19.77 -21.24
CA ALA A 46 9.13 -19.32 -22.57
C ALA A 46 10.34 -18.89 -23.42
N LEU A 47 11.25 -18.10 -22.84
CA LEU A 47 12.46 -17.60 -23.51
C LEU A 47 13.44 -18.73 -23.84
N LEU A 48 13.59 -19.70 -22.94
CA LEU A 48 14.37 -20.92 -23.22
C LEU A 48 13.75 -21.70 -24.37
N ALA A 49 12.43 -21.90 -24.38
CA ALA A 49 11.73 -22.56 -25.49
C ALA A 49 11.90 -21.80 -26.83
N PHE A 50 11.91 -20.46 -26.82
CA PHE A 50 12.21 -19.66 -28.02
C PHE A 50 13.64 -19.88 -28.53
N SER A 51 14.63 -20.03 -27.64
CA SER A 51 16.03 -20.25 -28.03
C SER A 51 16.27 -21.58 -28.75
N LEU A 52 15.36 -22.55 -28.60
CA LEU A 52 15.43 -23.87 -29.24
C LEU A 52 14.82 -23.91 -30.65
N GLN A 53 14.40 -22.77 -31.21
CA GLN A 53 13.92 -22.72 -32.59
C GLN A 53 14.97 -23.31 -33.57
N GLY A 54 14.50 -24.13 -34.51
CA GLY A 54 15.36 -24.88 -35.44
C GLY A 54 15.94 -26.20 -34.89
N HIS A 55 15.85 -26.44 -33.58
CA HIS A 55 16.44 -27.61 -32.92
C HIS A 55 15.39 -28.49 -32.19
N ALA A 56 14.18 -27.99 -31.98
CA ALA A 56 13.09 -28.70 -31.30
C ALA A 56 11.75 -28.52 -32.03
N SER A 57 10.70 -29.20 -31.55
CA SER A 57 9.38 -29.19 -32.20
C SER A 57 8.79 -27.79 -32.33
N GLN A 58 8.08 -27.54 -33.43
CA GLN A 58 7.37 -26.27 -33.65
C GLN A 58 6.28 -26.03 -32.59
N TRP A 59 5.68 -27.09 -32.06
CA TRP A 59 4.72 -26.97 -30.96
C TRP A 59 5.39 -26.35 -29.72
N LEU A 60 6.58 -26.83 -29.32
CA LEU A 60 7.29 -26.28 -28.17
C LEU A 60 7.82 -24.86 -28.43
N THR A 61 8.49 -24.68 -29.56
CA THR A 61 9.29 -23.48 -29.86
C THR A 61 8.48 -22.31 -30.38
N LEU A 62 7.26 -22.55 -30.90
CA LEU A 62 6.36 -21.53 -31.43
C LEU A 62 5.05 -21.44 -30.65
N VAL A 63 4.36 -22.55 -30.41
CA VAL A 63 3.04 -22.52 -29.73
C VAL A 63 3.22 -22.32 -28.23
N ALA A 64 3.88 -23.27 -27.56
CA ALA A 64 4.03 -23.25 -26.11
C ALA A 64 4.82 -22.03 -25.64
N SER A 65 5.92 -21.66 -26.31
CA SER A 65 6.73 -20.48 -25.98
C SER A 65 5.90 -19.18 -25.99
N ASN A 66 5.11 -18.93 -27.04
CA ASN A 66 4.27 -17.73 -27.10
C ASN A 66 3.12 -17.75 -26.09
N VAL A 67 2.48 -18.89 -25.86
CA VAL A 67 1.39 -19.02 -24.88
C VAL A 67 1.92 -18.83 -23.46
N LEU A 68 3.09 -19.39 -23.13
CA LEU A 68 3.76 -19.17 -21.86
C LEU A 68 4.17 -17.70 -21.68
N MET A 69 4.71 -17.07 -22.74
CA MET A 69 5.03 -15.64 -22.69
C MET A 69 3.78 -14.76 -22.49
N ALA A 70 2.68 -15.08 -23.16
CA ALA A 70 1.40 -14.40 -22.96
C ALA A 70 0.85 -14.61 -21.53
N ALA A 71 0.97 -15.82 -21.00
CA ALA A 71 0.57 -16.16 -19.64
C ALA A 71 1.42 -15.45 -18.58
N SER A 72 2.73 -15.27 -18.82
CA SER A 72 3.59 -14.55 -17.89
C SER A 72 3.14 -13.09 -17.68
N LEU A 73 2.81 -12.38 -18.76
CA LEU A 73 2.29 -11.01 -18.68
C LEU A 73 0.90 -10.97 -18.02
N LEU A 74 0.05 -11.96 -18.27
CA LEU A 74 -1.23 -12.09 -17.58
C LEU A 74 -1.05 -12.27 -16.06
N LEU A 75 -0.05 -13.05 -15.63
CA LEU A 75 0.30 -13.17 -14.21
C LEU A 75 0.76 -11.84 -13.61
N VAL A 76 1.46 -10.98 -14.38
CA VAL A 76 1.80 -9.62 -13.92
C VAL A 76 0.54 -8.80 -13.65
N VAL A 77 -0.42 -8.81 -14.58
CA VAL A 77 -1.71 -8.11 -14.43
C VAL A 77 -2.48 -8.65 -13.21
N GLU A 78 -2.56 -9.98 -13.08
CA GLU A 78 -3.22 -10.63 -11.93
C GLU A 78 -2.56 -10.23 -10.60
N GLY A 79 -1.23 -10.19 -10.55
CA GLY A 79 -0.47 -9.73 -9.39
C GLY A 79 -0.83 -8.30 -9.00
N CYS A 80 -0.95 -7.39 -9.98
CA CYS A 80 -1.40 -6.02 -9.75
C CYS A 80 -2.86 -5.92 -9.29
N PHE A 81 -3.78 -6.76 -9.80
CA PHE A 81 -5.15 -6.84 -9.30
C PHE A 81 -5.17 -7.24 -7.81
N ARG A 82 -4.42 -8.28 -7.44
CA ARG A 82 -4.31 -8.75 -6.04
C ARG A 82 -3.69 -7.70 -5.14
N PHE A 83 -2.64 -7.03 -5.60
CA PHE A 83 -1.99 -5.95 -4.85
C PHE A 83 -2.97 -4.82 -4.51
N LEU A 84 -3.81 -4.42 -5.47
CA LEU A 84 -4.82 -3.38 -5.30
C LEU A 84 -6.10 -3.87 -4.58
N GLY A 85 -6.11 -5.10 -4.08
CA GLY A 85 -7.25 -5.65 -3.33
C GLY A 85 -8.47 -6.00 -4.20
N ARG A 86 -8.31 -6.08 -5.53
CA ARG A 86 -9.40 -6.49 -6.43
C ARG A 86 -9.58 -8.00 -6.36
N ARG A 87 -10.79 -8.44 -6.01
CA ARG A 87 -11.12 -9.86 -5.86
C ARG A 87 -11.45 -10.53 -7.20
N ALA A 88 -12.08 -9.81 -8.12
CA ALA A 88 -12.48 -10.31 -9.43
C ALA A 88 -11.25 -10.56 -10.34
N ARG A 89 -11.27 -11.69 -11.04
CA ARG A 89 -10.27 -12.03 -12.06
C ARG A 89 -10.56 -11.31 -13.39
N PRO A 90 -9.55 -10.95 -14.18
CA PRO A 90 -9.71 -10.35 -15.50
C PRO A 90 -10.07 -11.44 -16.53
N TRP A 91 -11.27 -12.00 -16.45
CA TRP A 91 -11.75 -13.06 -17.35
C TRP A 91 -11.57 -12.76 -18.86
N PRO A 92 -11.77 -11.52 -19.36
CA PRO A 92 -11.49 -11.22 -20.77
C PRO A 92 -10.05 -11.51 -21.19
N ALA A 93 -9.08 -11.34 -20.28
CA ALA A 93 -7.67 -11.62 -20.57
C ALA A 93 -7.38 -13.12 -20.67
N TYR A 94 -8.08 -13.96 -19.88
CA TYR A 94 -7.99 -15.42 -20.01
C TYR A 94 -8.61 -15.91 -21.32
N ALA A 95 -9.76 -15.36 -21.73
CA ALA A 95 -10.35 -15.64 -23.03
C ALA A 95 -9.40 -15.25 -24.18
N GLY A 96 -8.74 -14.09 -24.06
CA GLY A 96 -7.70 -13.66 -24.99
C GLY A 96 -6.51 -14.62 -25.06
N LEU A 97 -6.08 -15.19 -23.92
CA LEU A 97 -5.00 -16.19 -23.89
C LEU A 97 -5.39 -17.46 -24.67
N VAL A 98 -6.64 -17.91 -24.56
CA VAL A 98 -7.16 -19.04 -25.35
C VAL A 98 -7.20 -18.68 -26.83
N ALA A 99 -7.62 -17.47 -27.20
CA ALA A 99 -7.58 -17.01 -28.58
C ALA A 99 -6.14 -16.96 -29.14
N VAL A 100 -5.15 -16.58 -28.32
CA VAL A 100 -3.73 -16.65 -28.67
C VAL A 100 -3.30 -18.08 -28.95
N LEU A 101 -3.63 -19.03 -28.07
CA LEU A 101 -3.32 -20.46 -28.26
C LEU A 101 -3.92 -20.99 -29.57
N VAL A 102 -5.20 -20.74 -29.81
CA VAL A 102 -5.91 -21.20 -31.01
C VAL A 102 -5.31 -20.57 -32.28
N GLY A 103 -5.15 -19.25 -32.30
CA GLY A 103 -4.66 -18.55 -33.48
C GLY A 103 -3.20 -18.89 -33.81
N ILE A 104 -2.32 -18.98 -32.80
CA ILE A 104 -0.94 -19.41 -33.04
C ILE A 104 -0.87 -20.84 -33.55
N SER A 105 -1.69 -21.74 -33.01
CA SER A 105 -1.74 -23.13 -33.48
C SER A 105 -2.21 -23.19 -34.94
N TYR A 106 -3.27 -22.47 -35.27
CA TYR A 106 -3.81 -22.38 -36.63
C TYR A 106 -2.78 -21.85 -37.63
N TRP A 107 -2.17 -20.69 -37.37
CA TRP A 107 -1.17 -20.10 -38.26
C TRP A 107 0.21 -20.73 -38.17
N THR A 108 0.38 -21.77 -37.36
CA THR A 108 1.59 -22.60 -37.37
C THR A 108 1.39 -23.86 -38.19
N PHE A 109 0.24 -24.53 -38.09
CA PHE A 109 0.04 -25.86 -38.68
C PHE A 109 -0.96 -25.92 -39.83
N ALA A 110 -2.01 -25.10 -39.82
CA ALA A 110 -3.10 -25.16 -40.80
C ALA A 110 -2.90 -24.16 -41.95
N ALA A 111 -2.55 -22.91 -41.63
CA ALA A 111 -2.29 -21.87 -42.62
C ALA A 111 -1.03 -21.08 -42.21
N PRO A 112 0.18 -21.60 -42.48
CA PRO A 112 1.43 -21.01 -42.01
C PRO A 112 1.56 -19.52 -42.38
N ASP A 113 1.50 -18.66 -41.37
CA ASP A 113 1.61 -17.21 -41.52
C ASP A 113 2.40 -16.64 -40.34
N PHE A 114 3.59 -16.10 -40.62
CA PHE A 114 4.42 -15.47 -39.59
C PHE A 114 3.84 -14.14 -39.12
N ASN A 115 3.38 -13.30 -40.06
CA ASN A 115 2.91 -11.96 -39.77
C ASN A 115 1.62 -11.99 -38.94
N ALA A 116 0.70 -12.89 -39.26
CA ALA A 116 -0.53 -13.07 -38.49
C ALA A 116 -0.25 -13.50 -37.04
N ARG A 117 0.72 -14.41 -36.82
CA ARG A 117 1.13 -14.81 -35.46
C ARG A 117 1.72 -13.64 -34.68
N VAL A 118 2.62 -12.88 -35.30
CA VAL A 118 3.23 -11.70 -34.67
C VAL A 118 2.17 -10.65 -34.34
N ALA A 119 1.24 -10.38 -35.25
CA ALA A 119 0.15 -9.42 -35.05
C ALA A 119 -0.76 -9.85 -33.90
N LEU A 120 -1.21 -11.11 -33.87
CA LEU A 120 -2.05 -11.65 -32.80
C LEU A 120 -1.38 -11.56 -31.42
N VAL A 121 -0.13 -12.04 -31.31
CA VAL A 121 0.61 -12.01 -30.05
C VAL A 121 0.84 -10.56 -29.61
N SER A 122 1.21 -9.68 -30.53
CA SER A 122 1.47 -8.28 -30.22
C SER A 122 0.21 -7.54 -29.77
N ALA A 123 -0.93 -7.79 -30.41
CA ALA A 123 -2.21 -7.23 -30.01
C ALA A 123 -2.63 -7.68 -28.60
N PHE A 124 -2.44 -8.96 -28.28
CA PHE A 124 -2.72 -9.47 -26.93
C PHE A 124 -1.83 -8.80 -25.87
N HIS A 125 -0.52 -8.74 -26.09
CA HIS A 125 0.40 -8.09 -25.15
C HIS A 125 0.08 -6.60 -25.00
N ALA A 126 -0.19 -5.89 -26.09
CA ALA A 126 -0.62 -4.49 -26.05
C ALA A 126 -1.89 -4.33 -25.20
N SER A 127 -2.89 -5.21 -25.35
CA SER A 127 -4.12 -5.17 -24.55
C SER A 127 -3.84 -5.33 -23.04
N LEU A 128 -2.91 -6.20 -22.66
CA LEU A 128 -2.53 -6.39 -21.25
C LEU A 128 -1.75 -5.19 -20.70
N TYR A 129 -0.86 -4.60 -21.49
CA TYR A 129 -0.10 -3.42 -21.07
C TYR A 129 -0.99 -2.19 -20.89
N VAL A 130 -1.97 -1.96 -21.77
CA VAL A 130 -2.91 -0.85 -21.57
C VAL A 130 -3.82 -1.10 -20.37
N VAL A 131 -4.26 -2.35 -20.13
CA VAL A 131 -5.00 -2.72 -18.91
C VAL A 131 -4.15 -2.44 -17.66
N LEU A 132 -2.87 -2.84 -17.66
CA LEU A 132 -1.95 -2.58 -16.56
C LEU A 132 -1.76 -1.08 -16.31
N ALA A 133 -1.56 -0.28 -17.37
CA ALA A 133 -1.42 1.16 -17.26
C ALA A 133 -2.69 1.82 -16.67
N VAL A 134 -3.87 1.49 -17.21
CA VAL A 134 -5.16 2.01 -16.70
C VAL A 134 -5.38 1.58 -15.26
N LEU A 135 -5.04 0.34 -14.91
CA LEU A 135 -5.16 -0.19 -13.56
C LEU A 135 -4.29 0.59 -12.57
N MET A 136 -3.05 0.94 -12.94
CA MET A 136 -2.17 1.72 -12.07
C MET A 136 -2.61 3.19 -11.96
N LEU A 137 -3.04 3.80 -13.07
CA LEU A 137 -3.48 5.20 -13.10
C LEU A 137 -4.78 5.41 -12.30
N ARG A 138 -5.72 4.46 -12.36
CA ARG A 138 -7.03 4.56 -11.68
C ARG A 138 -7.08 3.85 -10.33
N GLY A 139 -6.17 2.91 -10.08
CA GLY A 139 -6.16 2.09 -8.88
C GLY A 139 -5.45 2.71 -7.68
N ARG A 140 -4.80 3.86 -7.86
CA ARG A 140 -4.03 4.53 -6.81
C ARG A 140 -4.95 5.11 -5.72
N PRO A 141 -4.80 4.72 -4.44
CA PRO A 141 -5.46 5.40 -3.33
C PRO A 141 -4.92 6.83 -3.13
N SER A 142 -5.78 7.76 -2.72
CA SER A 142 -5.44 9.19 -2.57
C SER A 142 -4.29 9.46 -1.59
N ASN A 143 -4.11 8.60 -0.59
CA ASN A 143 -3.08 8.67 0.44
C ASN A 143 -1.74 8.02 0.06
N ARG A 144 -1.57 7.52 -1.17
CA ARG A 144 -0.34 6.85 -1.62
C ARG A 144 0.58 7.78 -2.39
N PRO A 145 1.91 7.60 -2.32
CA PRO A 145 2.85 8.28 -3.20
C PRO A 145 2.49 8.04 -4.68
N ARG A 146 2.63 9.08 -5.50
CA ARG A 146 2.22 9.02 -6.91
C ARG A 146 3.23 8.27 -7.78
N TYR A 147 4.50 8.36 -7.42
CA TYR A 147 5.60 8.02 -8.30
C TYR A 147 5.65 6.54 -8.70
N SER A 148 5.50 5.61 -7.76
CA SER A 148 5.53 4.16 -8.04
C SER A 148 4.43 3.71 -9.01
N TYR A 149 3.21 4.21 -8.84
CA TYR A 149 2.09 3.94 -9.73
C TYR A 149 2.31 4.54 -11.13
N TYR A 150 2.77 5.79 -11.20
CA TYR A 150 3.07 6.43 -12.48
C TYR A 150 4.24 5.77 -13.20
N PHE A 151 5.29 5.38 -12.48
CA PHE A 151 6.43 4.67 -13.05
C PHE A 151 5.97 3.38 -13.73
N LEU A 152 5.19 2.55 -13.04
CA LEU A 152 4.69 1.30 -13.60
C LEU A 152 3.71 1.55 -14.76
N ALA A 153 2.87 2.59 -14.68
CA ALA A 153 1.97 2.97 -15.76
C ALA A 153 2.73 3.45 -17.01
N VAL A 154 3.75 4.29 -16.84
CA VAL A 154 4.58 4.80 -17.94
C VAL A 154 5.37 3.66 -18.58
N ALA A 155 5.99 2.78 -17.78
CA ALA A 155 6.65 1.59 -18.28
C ALA A 155 5.69 0.71 -19.10
N ALA A 156 4.48 0.47 -18.60
CA ALA A 156 3.45 -0.27 -19.32
C ALA A 156 3.02 0.44 -20.62
N LEU A 157 2.90 1.77 -20.63
CA LEU A 157 2.57 2.54 -21.85
C LEU A 157 3.67 2.50 -22.91
N LEU A 158 4.94 2.52 -22.51
CA LEU A 158 6.07 2.36 -23.44
C LEU A 158 6.08 0.96 -24.08
N LEU A 159 5.83 -0.07 -23.28
CA LEU A 159 5.72 -1.44 -23.78
C LEU A 159 4.47 -1.64 -24.66
N PHE A 160 3.35 -1.03 -24.28
CA PHE A 160 2.14 -0.95 -25.12
C PHE A 160 2.45 -0.33 -26.49
N ALA A 161 3.15 0.81 -26.52
CA ALA A 161 3.52 1.47 -27.77
C ALA A 161 4.42 0.58 -28.64
N GLY A 162 5.41 -0.10 -28.05
CA GLY A 162 6.28 -1.02 -28.77
C GLY A 162 5.55 -2.23 -29.36
N HIS A 163 4.66 -2.85 -28.59
CA HIS A 163 3.84 -3.97 -29.07
C HIS A 163 2.79 -3.53 -30.10
N THR A 164 2.18 -2.36 -29.93
CA THR A 164 1.22 -1.82 -30.92
C THR A 164 1.92 -1.51 -32.23
N SER A 165 3.07 -0.84 -32.19
CA SER A 165 3.91 -0.58 -33.36
C SER A 165 4.25 -1.88 -34.08
N ARG A 166 4.75 -2.89 -33.36
CA ARG A 166 5.02 -4.21 -33.93
C ARG A 166 3.77 -4.85 -34.54
N GLY A 167 2.64 -4.86 -33.83
CA GLY A 167 1.40 -5.44 -34.32
C GLY A 167 0.94 -4.81 -35.64
N VAL A 168 1.00 -3.48 -35.74
CA VAL A 168 0.66 -2.73 -36.96
C VAL A 168 1.62 -3.05 -38.09
N MET A 169 2.94 -2.97 -37.88
CA MET A 169 3.93 -3.18 -38.94
C MET A 169 3.82 -4.57 -39.58
N TYR A 170 3.60 -5.62 -38.78
CA TYR A 170 3.45 -6.99 -39.31
C TYR A 170 2.03 -7.28 -39.80
N GLY A 171 1.00 -6.77 -39.11
CA GLY A 171 -0.41 -7.00 -39.48
C GLY A 171 -0.81 -6.36 -40.80
N PHE A 172 -0.21 -5.21 -41.16
CA PHE A 172 -0.41 -4.57 -42.46
C PHE A 172 0.64 -5.00 -43.51
N GLY A 173 1.52 -5.95 -43.19
CA GLY A 173 2.51 -6.47 -44.12
C GLY A 173 3.64 -5.50 -44.50
N TRP A 174 3.85 -4.42 -43.73
CA TRP A 174 4.94 -3.46 -43.96
C TRP A 174 6.32 -4.06 -43.72
N LEU A 175 6.38 -5.11 -42.88
CA LEU A 175 7.56 -5.95 -42.70
C LEU A 175 7.22 -7.39 -43.06
N VAL A 176 8.14 -8.02 -43.79
CA VAL A 176 8.07 -9.45 -44.12
C VAL A 176 9.31 -10.12 -43.54
N GLN A 177 9.09 -11.09 -42.66
CA GLN A 177 10.13 -11.90 -42.05
C GLN A 177 9.70 -13.36 -41.96
N THR A 178 10.69 -14.24 -41.85
CA THR A 178 10.46 -15.69 -41.79
C THR A 178 10.54 -16.25 -40.37
N GLY A 179 11.07 -15.49 -39.40
CA GLY A 179 11.21 -15.96 -38.03
C GLY A 179 11.62 -14.88 -37.02
N LEU A 180 11.36 -15.16 -35.74
CA LEU A 180 11.71 -14.26 -34.62
C LEU A 180 13.23 -14.11 -34.44
N LEU A 181 13.98 -15.19 -34.65
CA LEU A 181 15.45 -15.20 -34.51
C LEU A 181 16.17 -14.73 -35.78
N GLN A 182 15.44 -14.33 -36.83
CA GLN A 182 16.04 -13.73 -38.01
C GLN A 182 16.70 -12.40 -37.62
N VAL A 183 17.97 -12.23 -37.96
CA VAL A 183 18.72 -11.00 -37.69
C VAL A 183 18.18 -9.89 -38.59
N SER A 184 17.43 -8.97 -37.99
CA SER A 184 16.84 -7.80 -38.65
C SER A 184 16.76 -6.65 -37.65
N PRO A 185 16.93 -5.38 -38.07
CA PRO A 185 16.82 -4.24 -37.17
C PRO A 185 15.54 -4.22 -36.34
N SER A 186 14.39 -4.58 -36.94
CA SER A 186 13.10 -4.59 -36.25
C SER A 186 13.01 -5.67 -35.16
N ASN A 187 13.54 -6.88 -35.41
CA ASN A 187 13.62 -7.93 -34.40
C ASN A 187 14.58 -7.59 -33.28
N VAL A 188 15.76 -7.04 -33.62
CA VAL A 188 16.75 -6.63 -32.62
C VAL A 188 16.18 -5.53 -31.72
N ILE A 189 15.54 -4.50 -32.28
CA ILE A 189 14.90 -3.43 -31.50
C ILE A 189 13.78 -3.98 -30.62
N PHE A 190 12.92 -4.85 -31.15
CA PHE A 190 11.84 -5.44 -30.37
C PHE A 190 12.35 -6.33 -29.23
N LEU A 191 13.32 -7.21 -29.51
CA LEU A 191 13.91 -8.07 -28.49
C LEU A 191 14.65 -7.24 -27.43
N ALA A 192 15.31 -6.14 -27.83
CA ALA A 192 15.94 -5.21 -26.90
C ALA A 192 14.91 -4.50 -26.00
N LEU A 193 13.74 -4.11 -26.53
CA LEU A 193 12.63 -3.63 -25.71
C LEU A 193 12.15 -4.70 -24.72
N GLY A 194 12.21 -5.98 -25.12
CA GLY A 194 11.96 -7.13 -24.27
C GLY A 194 12.89 -7.23 -23.04
N ILE A 195 14.13 -6.74 -23.12
CA ILE A 195 15.04 -6.66 -21.96
C ILE A 195 14.48 -5.71 -20.90
N LEU A 196 13.88 -4.60 -21.33
CA LEU A 196 13.38 -3.56 -20.43
C LEU A 196 12.11 -4.01 -19.69
N ALA A 197 11.30 -4.91 -20.26
CA ALA A 197 10.04 -5.31 -19.66
C ALA A 197 10.21 -5.97 -18.27
N PRO A 198 10.99 -7.04 -18.08
CA PRO A 198 11.21 -7.62 -16.75
C PRO A 198 11.81 -6.62 -15.75
N LEU A 199 12.75 -5.77 -16.21
CA LEU A 199 13.42 -4.78 -15.36
C LEU A 199 12.45 -3.71 -14.87
N CYS A 200 11.80 -2.99 -15.79
CA CYS A 200 10.90 -1.90 -15.45
C CYS A 200 9.67 -2.39 -14.67
N LEU A 201 9.09 -3.52 -15.04
CA LEU A 201 7.94 -4.06 -14.32
C LEU A 201 8.32 -4.51 -12.91
N SER A 202 9.45 -5.22 -12.75
CA SER A 202 9.88 -5.70 -11.44
C SER A 202 10.32 -4.55 -10.52
N ILE A 203 11.03 -3.56 -11.05
CA ILE A 203 11.38 -2.34 -10.30
C ILE A 203 10.11 -1.61 -9.85
N GLY A 204 9.16 -1.38 -10.76
CA GLY A 204 7.89 -0.71 -10.43
C GLY A 204 7.10 -1.46 -9.34
N VAL A 205 7.09 -2.78 -9.42
CA VAL A 205 6.51 -3.66 -8.40
C VAL A 205 7.22 -3.55 -7.05
N VAL A 206 8.56 -3.56 -7.03
CA VAL A 206 9.35 -3.42 -5.81
C VAL A 206 9.09 -2.06 -5.15
N MET A 207 8.99 -1.00 -5.94
CA MET A 207 8.63 0.33 -5.44
C MET A 207 7.25 0.32 -4.79
N LEU A 208 6.25 -0.31 -5.42
CA LEU A 208 4.91 -0.46 -4.84
C LEU A 208 4.94 -1.25 -3.52
N ALA A 209 5.74 -2.32 -3.46
CA ALA A 209 5.89 -3.13 -2.27
C ALA A 209 6.58 -2.35 -1.13
N HIS A 210 7.63 -1.59 -1.46
CA HIS A 210 8.33 -0.72 -0.51
C HIS A 210 7.40 0.36 0.05
N ASP A 211 6.65 1.06 -0.80
CA ASP A 211 5.67 2.06 -0.36
C ASP A 211 4.63 1.49 0.60
N ARG A 212 4.23 0.22 0.38
CA ARG A 212 3.28 -0.49 1.25
C ARG A 212 3.90 -0.87 2.59
N LEU A 213 5.17 -1.30 2.57
CA LEU A 213 5.89 -1.64 3.80
C LEU A 213 6.18 -0.38 4.63
N ALA A 214 6.64 0.69 3.99
CA ALA A 214 6.88 1.99 4.63
C ALA A 214 5.62 2.50 5.32
N GLU A 215 4.46 2.45 4.66
CA GLU A 215 3.20 2.85 5.28
C GLU A 215 2.82 1.93 6.46
N ARG A 216 3.06 0.62 6.36
CA ARG A 216 2.79 -0.30 7.48
C ARG A 216 3.66 0.04 8.68
N LEU A 217 4.94 0.35 8.46
CA LEU A 217 5.87 0.80 9.50
C LEU A 217 5.45 2.15 10.07
N GLU A 218 5.00 3.09 9.24
CA GLU A 218 4.48 4.39 9.70
C GLU A 218 3.24 4.22 10.57
N ARG A 219 2.28 3.35 10.19
CA ARG A 219 1.10 3.07 11.01
C ARG A 219 1.47 2.47 12.36
N LEU A 220 2.34 1.46 12.36
CA LEU A 220 2.84 0.84 13.60
C LEU A 220 3.59 1.85 14.47
N ALA A 221 4.24 2.84 13.88
CA ALA A 221 4.94 3.87 14.63
C ALA A 221 4.04 5.01 15.12
N ASN A 222 2.87 5.21 14.52
CA ASN A 222 1.99 6.36 14.77
C ASN A 222 0.72 6.04 15.55
N ILE A 223 0.37 4.77 15.71
CA ILE A 223 -0.80 4.31 16.47
C ILE A 223 -0.33 3.44 17.63
N ASP A 224 -0.94 3.60 18.79
CA ASP A 224 -0.75 2.69 19.93
C ASP A 224 -1.55 1.40 19.68
N ASP A 225 -0.86 0.26 19.59
CA ASP A 225 -1.45 -1.03 19.19
C ASP A 225 -2.57 -1.50 20.13
N LEU A 226 -2.48 -1.17 21.42
CA LEU A 226 -3.48 -1.57 22.41
C LEU A 226 -4.77 -0.74 22.28
N THR A 227 -4.62 0.58 22.18
CA THR A 227 -5.75 1.50 22.34
C THR A 227 -6.31 2.03 21.02
N GLY A 228 -5.54 1.94 19.93
CA GLY A 228 -5.87 2.54 18.63
C GLY A 228 -5.77 4.08 18.60
N ALA A 229 -5.38 4.72 19.71
CA ALA A 229 -5.10 6.15 19.77
C ALA A 229 -3.77 6.48 19.05
N LEU A 230 -3.51 7.76 18.76
CA LEU A 230 -2.19 8.15 18.27
C LEU A 230 -1.11 7.78 19.30
N SER A 231 0.02 7.26 18.84
CA SER A 231 1.20 7.09 19.68
C SER A 231 1.70 8.46 20.16
N ARG A 232 2.41 8.51 21.30
CA ARG A 232 2.98 9.76 21.85
C ARG A 232 3.70 10.58 20.78
N ARG A 233 4.54 9.93 19.97
CA ARG A 233 5.32 10.60 18.92
C ARG A 233 4.42 11.24 17.86
N ALA A 234 3.39 10.52 17.40
CA ALA A 234 2.46 11.04 16.40
C ALA A 234 1.56 12.14 16.96
N PHE A 235 1.09 12.00 18.20
CA PHE A 235 0.32 13.02 18.89
C PHE A 235 1.09 14.34 18.98
N LEU A 236 2.37 14.31 19.37
CA LEU A 236 3.23 15.50 19.46
C LEU A 236 3.43 16.15 18.08
N ALA A 237 3.73 15.35 17.04
CA ALA A 237 3.95 15.87 15.69
C ALA A 237 2.69 16.56 15.12
N VAL A 238 1.50 15.97 15.34
CA VAL A 238 0.23 16.60 14.98
C VAL A 238 -0.03 17.86 15.81
N GLY A 239 0.33 17.83 17.11
CA GLY A 239 0.21 18.98 18.00
C GLY A 239 1.04 20.18 17.56
N ASP A 240 2.29 19.97 17.13
CA ASP A 240 3.13 21.05 16.60
C ASP A 240 2.54 21.65 15.31
N ALA A 241 1.97 20.81 14.43
CA ALA A 241 1.29 21.29 13.24
C ALA A 241 0.04 22.12 13.57
N LEU A 242 -0.78 21.67 14.53
CA LEU A 242 -1.96 22.40 15.01
C LEU A 242 -1.59 23.72 15.68
N LEU A 243 -0.54 23.73 16.50
CA LEU A 243 -0.04 24.94 17.15
C LEU A 243 0.39 25.98 16.12
N ASN A 244 1.12 25.59 15.09
CA ASN A 244 1.51 26.47 13.99
C ASN A 244 0.31 26.99 13.20
N ALA A 245 -0.69 26.13 12.94
CA ALA A 245 -1.93 26.54 12.30
C ALA A 245 -2.69 27.58 13.16
N SER A 246 -2.83 27.30 14.45
CA SER A 246 -3.53 28.16 15.42
C SER A 246 -2.87 29.54 15.54
N ARG A 247 -1.53 29.60 15.52
CA ARG A 247 -0.78 30.86 15.50
C ARG A 247 -1.07 31.68 14.24
N ARG A 248 -1.12 31.03 13.08
CA ARG A 248 -1.40 31.70 11.79
C ARG A 248 -2.82 32.25 11.72
N THR A 249 -3.80 31.51 12.23
CA THR A 249 -5.22 31.90 12.21
C THR A 249 -5.64 32.71 13.42
N ARG A 250 -4.77 32.86 14.44
CA ARG A 250 -5.08 33.43 15.76
C ARG A 250 -6.31 32.79 16.43
N SER A 251 -6.53 31.50 16.17
CA SER A 251 -7.58 30.72 16.85
C SER A 251 -7.04 30.19 18.19
N PRO A 252 -7.91 29.95 19.19
CA PRO A 252 -7.51 29.27 20.41
C PRO A 252 -7.24 27.79 20.15
N LEU A 253 -6.32 27.18 20.92
CA LEU A 253 -6.02 25.75 20.89
C LEU A 253 -5.95 25.27 22.33
N ALA A 254 -6.85 24.38 22.73
CA ALA A 254 -6.82 23.78 24.07
C ALA A 254 -6.09 22.44 24.06
N MET A 255 -5.40 22.16 25.17
CA MET A 255 -4.72 20.90 25.47
C MET A 255 -5.29 20.34 26.76
N ALA A 256 -5.61 19.05 26.76
CA ALA A 256 -5.99 18.31 27.95
C ALA A 256 -5.05 17.12 28.14
N ILE A 257 -4.54 16.93 29.36
CA ILE A 257 -3.86 15.70 29.78
C ILE A 257 -4.80 14.95 30.71
N ILE A 258 -5.00 13.68 30.40
CA ILE A 258 -5.97 12.80 31.05
C ILE A 258 -5.22 11.61 31.63
N ASP A 259 -5.61 11.18 32.81
CA ASP A 259 -5.07 9.99 33.47
C ASP A 259 -6.19 9.18 34.11
N ILE A 260 -6.13 7.85 33.94
CA ILE A 260 -7.09 6.93 34.53
C ILE A 260 -6.79 6.77 36.03
N ASP A 261 -7.76 7.16 36.85
CA ASP A 261 -7.60 7.17 38.30
C ASP A 261 -7.38 5.76 38.85
N SER A 262 -6.37 5.63 39.71
CA SER A 262 -6.06 4.38 40.41
C SER A 262 -5.83 3.18 39.48
N PHE A 263 -5.30 3.40 38.27
CA PHE A 263 -5.07 2.34 37.29
C PHE A 263 -4.18 1.20 37.80
N LYS A 264 -3.20 1.50 38.65
CA LYS A 264 -2.40 0.46 39.33
C LYS A 264 -3.27 -0.48 40.17
N ALA A 265 -4.24 0.04 40.93
CA ALA A 265 -5.14 -0.79 41.74
C ALA A 265 -6.05 -1.68 40.87
N VAL A 266 -6.40 -1.23 39.65
CA VAL A 266 -7.10 -2.06 38.66
C VAL A 266 -6.23 -3.26 38.27
N ASN A 267 -4.96 -3.02 37.93
CA ASN A 267 -4.01 -4.09 37.60
C ASN A 267 -3.78 -5.04 38.77
N ASP A 268 -3.60 -4.50 39.99
CA ASP A 268 -3.30 -5.30 41.17
C ASP A 268 -4.49 -6.21 41.57
N ASN A 269 -5.74 -5.72 41.41
CA ASN A 269 -6.94 -6.47 41.80
C ASN A 269 -7.51 -7.39 40.70
N HIS A 270 -7.29 -7.05 39.42
CA HIS A 270 -7.93 -7.75 38.29
C HIS A 270 -6.94 -8.30 37.25
N GLY A 271 -5.64 -8.06 37.44
CA GLY A 271 -4.57 -8.46 36.53
C GLY A 271 -4.38 -7.51 35.35
N HIS A 272 -3.20 -7.57 34.73
CA HIS A 272 -2.83 -6.72 33.60
C HIS A 272 -3.78 -6.81 32.41
N ALA A 273 -4.33 -7.99 32.12
CA ALA A 273 -5.31 -8.16 31.05
C ALA A 273 -6.59 -7.32 31.26
N ALA A 274 -7.02 -7.12 32.51
CA ALA A 274 -8.14 -6.23 32.82
C ALA A 274 -7.75 -4.76 32.68
N GLY A 275 -6.53 -4.38 33.05
CA GLY A 275 -5.99 -3.05 32.78
C GLY A 275 -5.96 -2.71 31.29
N ASP A 276 -5.52 -3.65 30.46
CA ASP A 276 -5.51 -3.52 29.00
C ASP A 276 -6.92 -3.32 28.42
N GLN A 277 -7.91 -4.04 28.97
CA GLN A 277 -9.32 -3.82 28.62
C GLN A 277 -9.81 -2.43 29.03
N VAL A 278 -9.42 -1.93 30.21
CA VAL A 278 -9.75 -0.57 30.67
C VAL A 278 -9.16 0.50 29.74
N LEU A 279 -7.90 0.35 29.35
CA LEU A 279 -7.24 1.28 28.42
C LEU A 279 -7.93 1.28 27.05
N SER A 280 -8.23 0.11 26.51
CA SER A 280 -8.91 -0.06 25.22
C SER A 280 -10.34 0.50 25.24
N HIS A 281 -11.09 0.23 26.31
CA HIS A 281 -12.43 0.76 26.53
C HIS A 281 -12.39 2.29 26.65
N PHE A 282 -11.48 2.83 27.46
CA PHE A 282 -11.32 4.27 27.64
C PHE A 282 -11.01 4.99 26.33
N ALA A 283 -10.04 4.48 25.58
CA ALA A 283 -9.66 5.08 24.30
C ALA A 283 -10.81 5.06 23.28
N THR A 284 -11.52 3.93 23.18
CA THR A 284 -12.71 3.81 22.32
C THR A 284 -13.81 4.78 22.76
N PHE A 285 -14.03 4.91 24.08
CA PHE A 285 -15.00 5.82 24.65
C PHE A 285 -14.67 7.27 24.30
N VAL A 286 -13.44 7.73 24.56
CA VAL A 286 -13.04 9.12 24.27
C VAL A 286 -13.13 9.40 22.77
N ALA A 287 -12.55 8.55 21.93
CA ALA A 287 -12.54 8.74 20.47
C ALA A 287 -13.94 8.86 19.85
N ARG A 288 -14.95 8.15 20.39
CA ARG A 288 -16.34 8.24 19.92
C ARG A 288 -17.08 9.50 20.34
N ASN A 289 -16.59 10.20 21.37
CA ASN A 289 -17.26 11.37 21.93
C ASN A 289 -16.53 12.69 21.64
N LEU A 290 -15.32 12.63 21.06
CA LEU A 290 -14.65 13.80 20.51
C LEU A 290 -15.27 14.20 19.16
N ARG A 291 -15.20 15.49 18.82
CA ARG A 291 -15.68 15.99 17.53
C ARG A 291 -14.65 15.74 16.43
N THR A 292 -15.12 15.77 15.19
CA THR A 292 -14.24 15.77 14.02
C THR A 292 -13.25 16.94 14.10
N GLY A 293 -11.95 16.64 14.06
CA GLY A 293 -10.88 17.64 14.12
C GLY A 293 -10.13 17.69 15.46
N ASP A 294 -10.70 17.15 16.54
CA ASP A 294 -9.94 16.93 17.77
C ASP A 294 -8.94 15.79 17.58
N VAL A 295 -7.81 15.89 18.29
CA VAL A 295 -6.71 14.93 18.18
C VAL A 295 -6.54 14.23 19.51
N PHE A 296 -6.52 12.90 19.50
CA PHE A 296 -6.42 12.05 20.68
C PHE A 296 -5.23 11.10 20.56
N GLY A 297 -4.43 11.02 21.62
CA GLY A 297 -3.25 10.15 21.66
C GLY A 297 -2.94 9.62 23.05
N ARG A 298 -2.18 8.53 23.12
CA ARG A 298 -1.67 7.95 24.36
C ARG A 298 -0.24 8.46 24.61
N LEU A 299 -0.03 9.10 25.77
CA LEU A 299 1.25 9.74 26.12
C LEU A 299 2.21 8.77 26.80
N GLY A 300 1.68 7.73 27.46
CA GLY A 300 2.43 6.66 28.11
C GLY A 300 1.61 6.04 29.24
N GLY A 301 1.79 4.75 29.54
CA GLY A 301 1.05 4.09 30.63
C GLY A 301 -0.47 4.27 30.49
N GLU A 302 -1.08 4.86 31.51
CA GLU A 302 -2.50 5.23 31.60
C GLU A 302 -2.83 6.67 31.20
N GLU A 303 -1.84 7.42 30.70
CA GLU A 303 -1.96 8.83 30.33
C GLU A 303 -2.32 9.04 28.86
N PHE A 304 -3.26 9.94 28.62
CA PHE A 304 -3.74 10.33 27.30
C PHE A 304 -3.73 11.84 27.13
N GLY A 305 -3.60 12.29 25.89
CA GLY A 305 -3.67 13.70 25.49
C GLY A 305 -4.83 13.94 24.53
N VAL A 306 -5.49 15.09 24.69
CA VAL A 306 -6.46 15.62 23.73
C VAL A 306 -6.07 17.04 23.33
N LEU A 307 -6.02 17.31 22.04
CA LEU A 307 -5.90 18.66 21.49
C LEU A 307 -7.20 19.06 20.80
N CYS A 308 -7.71 20.24 21.14
CA CYS A 308 -8.95 20.80 20.62
C CYS A 308 -8.67 22.10 19.86
N PRO A 309 -8.56 22.06 18.52
CA PRO A 309 -8.37 23.27 17.70
C PRO A 309 -9.59 24.20 17.79
N ALA A 310 -9.37 25.51 17.67
CA ALA A 310 -10.41 26.53 17.78
C ALA A 310 -11.28 26.34 19.04
N THR A 311 -10.64 26.12 20.19
CA THR A 311 -11.32 25.87 21.47
C THR A 311 -10.58 26.51 22.62
N THR A 312 -11.34 27.20 23.46
CA THR A 312 -10.87 27.87 24.68
C THR A 312 -10.76 26.87 25.84
N THR A 313 -10.05 27.25 26.92
CA THR A 313 -9.96 26.43 28.14
C THR A 313 -11.33 26.10 28.70
N ALA A 314 -12.26 27.06 28.79
CA ALA A 314 -13.59 26.85 29.36
C ALA A 314 -14.43 25.85 28.55
N GLU A 315 -14.37 25.92 27.23
CA GLU A 315 -15.06 24.97 26.34
C GLU A 315 -14.47 23.57 26.45
N ALA A 316 -13.14 23.45 26.53
CA ALA A 316 -12.46 22.18 26.70
C ALA A 316 -12.76 21.55 28.08
N VAL A 317 -12.80 22.36 29.15
CA VAL A 317 -13.24 21.89 30.48
C VAL A 317 -14.67 21.35 30.41
N SER A 318 -15.59 22.09 29.78
CA SER A 318 -16.98 21.64 29.62
C SER A 318 -17.09 20.33 28.83
N LEU A 319 -16.32 20.19 27.75
CA LEU A 319 -16.24 18.95 26.97
C LEU A 319 -15.77 17.77 27.83
N LEU A 320 -14.63 17.94 28.50
CA LEU A 320 -13.97 16.86 29.26
C LEU A 320 -14.78 16.47 30.50
N ASP A 321 -15.45 17.41 31.16
CA ASP A 321 -16.32 17.10 32.30
C ASP A 321 -17.59 16.35 31.85
N ARG A 322 -18.16 16.70 30.69
CA ARG A 322 -19.24 15.89 30.08
C ARG A 322 -18.79 14.47 29.80
N LEU A 323 -17.57 14.26 29.29
CA LEU A 323 -17.02 12.91 29.08
C LEU A 323 -16.89 12.16 30.40
N ARG A 324 -16.42 12.83 31.45
CA ARG A 324 -16.26 12.25 32.79
C ARG A 324 -17.57 11.78 33.38
N ILE A 325 -18.60 12.63 33.35
CA ILE A 325 -19.95 12.29 33.83
C ILE A 325 -20.53 11.13 33.01
N ARG A 326 -20.39 11.17 31.67
CA ARG A 326 -20.90 10.13 30.78
C ARG A 326 -20.22 8.78 31.01
N LEU A 327 -18.90 8.75 31.23
CA LEU A 327 -18.21 7.50 31.54
C LEU A 327 -18.72 6.89 32.85
N ALA A 328 -18.89 7.70 33.90
CA ALA A 328 -19.39 7.24 35.20
C ALA A 328 -20.82 6.66 35.13
N ALA A 329 -21.64 7.17 34.21
CA ALA A 329 -22.98 6.68 33.94
C ALA A 329 -23.02 5.43 33.03
N THR A 330 -21.94 5.13 32.32
CA THR A 330 -21.89 3.99 31.40
C THR A 330 -21.58 2.72 32.18
N ALA A 331 -22.36 1.66 32.00
CA ALA A 331 -21.96 0.31 32.40
C ALA A 331 -20.98 -0.22 31.33
N PRO A 332 -19.67 -0.36 31.62
CA PRO A 332 -18.71 -0.71 30.59
C PRO A 332 -18.94 -2.13 30.08
N ASN A 333 -19.50 -2.27 28.88
CA ASN A 333 -19.60 -3.57 28.24
C ASN A 333 -18.20 -4.04 27.85
N GLY A 334 -17.81 -5.24 28.27
CA GLY A 334 -16.51 -5.84 27.97
C GLY A 334 -15.44 -5.68 29.05
N LEU A 335 -15.75 -5.06 30.19
CA LEU A 335 -14.90 -5.11 31.40
C LEU A 335 -15.36 -6.24 32.34
N PRO A 336 -14.50 -6.72 33.26
CA PRO A 336 -14.89 -7.63 34.32
C PRO A 336 -16.10 -7.10 35.11
N ARG A 337 -16.99 -8.00 35.53
CA ARG A 337 -18.21 -7.63 36.27
C ARG A 337 -17.88 -6.79 37.50
N GLY A 338 -18.52 -5.63 37.61
CA GLY A 338 -18.37 -4.71 38.74
C GLY A 338 -17.17 -3.76 38.63
N LEU A 339 -16.31 -3.90 37.63
CA LEU A 339 -15.17 -3.01 37.45
C LEU A 339 -15.64 -1.63 36.97
N ARG A 340 -15.45 -0.63 37.84
CA ARG A 340 -15.70 0.79 37.54
C ARG A 340 -14.40 1.55 37.73
N TYR A 341 -14.20 2.57 36.89
CA TYR A 341 -13.04 3.44 36.97
C TYR A 341 -13.45 4.87 36.61
N THR A 342 -12.63 5.83 37.05
CA THR A 342 -12.78 7.25 36.75
C THR A 342 -11.50 7.76 36.11
N PHE A 343 -11.51 9.02 35.68
CA PHE A 343 -10.30 9.67 35.20
C PHE A 343 -10.27 11.12 35.68
N SER A 344 -9.06 11.64 35.81
CA SER A 344 -8.79 13.05 36.12
C SER A 344 -8.21 13.75 34.90
N VAL A 345 -8.47 15.05 34.79
CA VAL A 345 -8.06 15.85 33.63
C VAL A 345 -7.46 17.17 34.09
N GLY A 346 -6.34 17.55 33.49
CA GLY A 346 -5.83 18.91 33.50
C GLY A 346 -5.97 19.54 32.12
N VAL A 347 -6.45 20.78 32.07
CA VAL A 347 -6.73 21.52 30.82
C VAL A 347 -6.04 22.87 30.84
N ASP A 348 -5.49 23.28 29.71
CA ASP A 348 -5.13 24.67 29.47
C ASP A 348 -5.26 25.03 27.97
N GLN A 349 -5.11 26.30 27.63
CA GLN A 349 -5.08 26.80 26.27
C GLN A 349 -3.73 27.42 25.92
N LEU A 350 -3.41 27.36 24.63
CA LEU A 350 -2.23 27.95 24.05
C LEU A 350 -2.16 29.46 24.32
N ARG A 351 -1.04 29.91 24.88
CA ARG A 351 -0.73 31.33 25.05
C ARG A 351 0.15 31.82 23.90
N ARG A 352 0.27 33.14 23.77
CA ARG A 352 1.04 33.77 22.71
C ARG A 352 2.52 33.33 22.79
N ASP A 353 3.09 32.99 21.63
CA ASP A 353 4.51 32.61 21.46
C ASP A 353 4.97 31.39 22.26
N GLU A 354 4.04 30.56 22.72
CA GLU A 354 4.31 29.40 23.55
C GLU A 354 4.55 28.11 22.74
N SER A 355 5.49 27.27 23.16
CA SER A 355 5.72 25.93 22.61
C SER A 355 4.69 24.88 23.07
N LEU A 356 4.53 23.79 22.31
CA LEU A 356 3.64 22.69 22.71
C LEU A 356 4.04 22.09 24.06
N ALA A 357 5.35 21.95 24.31
CA ALA A 357 5.86 21.41 25.56
C ALA A 357 5.47 22.25 26.79
N GLN A 358 5.52 23.58 26.68
CA GLN A 358 5.08 24.48 27.76
C GLN A 358 3.57 24.36 28.01
N LEU A 359 2.77 24.24 26.94
CA LEU A 359 1.32 24.09 27.06
C LEU A 359 0.97 22.77 27.75
N MET A 360 1.63 21.68 27.34
CA MET A 360 1.50 20.38 27.97
C MET A 360 1.90 20.41 29.45
N ALA A 361 3.01 21.07 29.79
CA ALA A 361 3.45 21.16 31.19
C ALA A 361 2.43 21.86 32.10
N ARG A 362 1.70 22.86 31.60
CA ARG A 362 0.63 23.50 32.39
C ARG A 362 -0.62 22.64 32.50
N ALA A 363 -1.02 21.97 31.43
CA ALA A 363 -2.09 20.99 31.49
C ALA A 363 -1.75 19.85 32.47
N ASP A 364 -0.48 19.41 32.53
CA ASP A 364 0.01 18.42 33.48
C ASP A 364 -0.06 18.93 34.93
N GLY A 365 0.36 20.18 35.16
CA GLY A 365 0.21 20.84 36.46
C GLY A 365 -1.25 20.89 36.94
N ALA A 366 -2.20 21.19 36.05
CA ALA A 366 -3.62 21.15 36.37
C ALA A 366 -4.11 19.72 36.67
N LEU A 367 -3.60 18.70 35.95
CA LEU A 367 -3.93 17.30 36.20
C LEU A 367 -3.41 16.86 37.58
N TYR A 368 -2.21 17.28 37.95
CA TYR A 368 -1.67 17.03 39.29
C TYR A 368 -2.59 17.61 40.38
N VAL A 369 -3.06 18.85 40.21
CA VAL A 369 -4.03 19.47 41.14
C VAL A 369 -5.35 18.71 41.17
N ALA A 370 -5.85 18.23 40.02
CA ALA A 370 -7.05 17.40 39.96
C ALA A 370 -6.91 16.11 40.79
N LYS A 371 -5.77 15.42 40.64
CA LYS A 371 -5.46 14.20 41.40
C LYS A 371 -5.34 14.49 42.90
N ALA A 372 -4.59 15.53 43.28
CA ALA A 372 -4.38 15.94 44.67
C ALA A 372 -5.68 16.38 45.36
N SER A 373 -6.62 16.95 44.60
CA SER A 373 -7.90 17.41 45.14
C SER A 373 -8.93 16.29 45.33
N GLY A 374 -8.56 15.02 45.09
CA GLY A 374 -9.43 13.87 45.29
C GLY A 374 -9.89 13.17 44.01
N ARG A 375 -9.20 13.38 42.87
CA ARG A 375 -9.43 12.68 41.59
C ARG A 375 -10.84 12.90 41.00
N ASN A 376 -11.18 12.16 39.94
CA ASN A 376 -12.47 12.18 39.23
C ASN A 376 -12.97 13.60 38.94
N ARG A 377 -12.11 14.45 38.36
CA ARG A 377 -12.43 15.85 38.09
C ARG A 377 -11.60 16.43 36.97
N VAL A 378 -12.07 17.57 36.47
CA VAL A 378 -11.38 18.39 35.49
C VAL A 378 -10.91 19.67 36.17
N MET A 379 -9.63 20.02 35.99
CA MET A 379 -9.04 21.26 36.48
C MET A 379 -8.45 22.05 35.31
N ALA A 380 -8.59 23.38 35.36
CA ALA A 380 -7.89 24.30 34.48
C ALA A 380 -6.64 24.85 35.18
N ALA A 381 -5.59 25.15 34.40
CA ALA A 381 -4.33 25.72 34.89
C ALA A 381 -4.40 27.23 35.19
#